data_AF-A0A944SZC6-F1
#
_entry.id   AF-A0A944SZC6-F1
#
_cell.length_a   1.000
_cell.length_b   1.000
_cell.length_c   1.000
_cell.angle_alpha   90.00
_cell.angle_beta   90.00
_cell.angle_gamma   90.00
#
_symmetry.space_group_name_H-M   'P 1'
#
loop_
_entity.id
_entity.type
_entity.pdbx_description
1 polymer ?
#
loop_
_entity_poly.entity_id
_entity_poly.type
_entity_poly.pdbx_seq_one_letter_code
_entity_poly.pdbx_strand_id
1 'polypeptide(L)'
;RPDIYQIIRYAADKKFMVVLGTNGTLINKTNAQKIKEAGAHGVGISLDSMDAIKHNKFRGVSGAWEQSMEAFKVLNEVGVDFLIQMSVSDMNYKEIPDVVEFTEKIGAIAFNLYFLVCTGRGQGNTDISNEAYEEALKMLYEQQMKYKGRLMINSKCAPQYKRVVYENDPDSVYTRTYSGGCPAGTHYSRISPEGNMTPCPFIEESIGNLKTSSFKDLWDNSPLMIQLRDRKQLEGKCGTCEFSSICSGCRARAFAESGNYMAEDPSCDYEPGKHGGKEITLKVEDTLGLEVEFHIQWTPEAKERLERIPSFARGMVVKGIERFAEERNITLIDEAVVKKSREEMIEKRGAMFPFLKKFINSEK
;
A
#
# COMPACT_ATOMS: atom_id res chain seq x y z
N ARG A 1 -0.15 -13.82 20.38
CA ARG A 1 -0.14 -12.58 21.16
C ARG A 1 -1.51 -12.40 21.83
N PRO A 2 -1.66 -12.61 23.15
CA PRO A 2 -2.96 -12.61 23.84
C PRO A 2 -3.72 -11.26 23.88
N ASP A 3 -3.01 -10.14 23.90
CA ASP A 3 -3.52 -8.76 23.99
C ASP A 3 -3.88 -8.14 22.63
N ILE A 4 -3.84 -8.92 21.54
CA ILE A 4 -4.02 -8.40 20.17
C ILE A 4 -5.35 -7.68 19.97
N TYR A 5 -6.44 -8.19 20.57
CA TYR A 5 -7.76 -7.57 20.45
C TYR A 5 -7.84 -6.21 21.16
N GLN A 6 -7.13 -6.06 22.27
CA GLN A 6 -7.05 -4.79 23.01
C GLN A 6 -6.28 -3.74 22.20
N ILE A 7 -5.17 -4.14 21.57
CA ILE A 7 -4.39 -3.28 20.69
C ILE A 7 -5.23 -2.82 19.49
N ILE A 8 -5.92 -3.75 18.82
CA ILE A 8 -6.80 -3.44 17.68
C ILE A 8 -7.87 -2.45 18.12
N ARG A 9 -8.56 -2.71 19.24
CA ARG A 9 -9.61 -1.83 19.74
C ARG A 9 -9.09 -0.45 20.09
N TYR A 10 -7.98 -0.37 20.82
CA TYR A 10 -7.39 0.92 21.18
C TYR A 10 -7.06 1.76 19.94
N ALA A 11 -6.49 1.15 18.90
CA ALA A 11 -6.19 1.85 17.65
C ALA A 11 -7.47 2.25 16.89
N ALA A 12 -8.47 1.37 16.81
CA ALA A 12 -9.74 1.65 16.16
C ALA A 12 -10.53 2.78 16.86
N ASP A 13 -10.54 2.81 18.20
CA ASP A 13 -11.18 3.86 19.01
C ASP A 13 -10.50 5.22 18.77
N LYS A 14 -9.20 5.20 18.49
CA LYS A 14 -8.41 6.38 18.06
C LYS A 14 -8.55 6.69 16.56
N LYS A 15 -9.49 6.05 15.86
CA LYS A 15 -9.84 6.26 14.45
C LYS A 15 -8.72 5.88 13.46
N PHE A 16 -7.77 5.03 13.88
CA PHE A 16 -6.83 4.42 12.94
C PHE A 16 -7.53 3.36 12.08
N MET A 17 -7.13 3.26 10.82
CA MET A 17 -7.42 2.09 10.00
C MET A 17 -6.50 0.95 10.46
N VAL A 18 -7.09 -0.13 10.97
CA VAL A 18 -6.34 -1.25 11.55
C VAL A 18 -6.45 -2.48 10.66
N VAL A 19 -5.30 -2.97 10.17
CA VAL A 19 -5.21 -4.22 9.40
C VAL A 19 -4.31 -5.20 10.13
N LEU A 20 -4.80 -6.42 10.37
CA LEU A 20 -4.05 -7.48 11.03
C LEU A 20 -3.33 -8.37 10.00
N GLY A 21 -1.99 -8.39 10.03
CA GLY A 21 -1.22 -9.38 9.27
C GLY A 21 -1.08 -10.71 10.03
N THR A 22 -1.39 -11.83 9.36
CA THR A 22 -1.26 -13.19 9.93
C THR A 22 -0.97 -14.21 8.82
N ASN A 23 -0.47 -15.39 9.19
CA ASN A 23 -0.34 -16.52 8.26
C ASN A 23 -1.66 -17.28 8.05
N GLY A 24 -2.75 -16.87 8.70
CA GLY A 24 -4.09 -17.46 8.53
C GLY A 24 -4.33 -18.77 9.29
N THR A 25 -3.26 -19.50 9.63
CA THR A 25 -3.30 -20.88 10.17
C THR A 25 -4.18 -21.12 11.40
N LEU A 26 -4.37 -20.08 12.22
CA LEU A 26 -5.15 -20.15 13.45
C LEU A 26 -6.51 -19.45 13.36
N ILE A 27 -6.88 -18.88 12.21
CA ILE A 27 -8.15 -18.18 12.06
C ILE A 27 -9.31 -19.18 12.15
N ASN A 28 -10.30 -18.87 12.97
CA ASN A 28 -11.53 -19.63 13.16
C ASN A 28 -12.68 -18.68 13.48
N LYS A 29 -13.92 -19.19 13.50
CA LYS A 29 -15.11 -18.34 13.72
C LYS A 29 -15.03 -17.52 15.01
N THR A 30 -14.54 -18.10 16.09
CA THR A 30 -14.44 -17.43 17.40
C THR A 30 -13.46 -16.25 17.36
N ASN A 31 -12.26 -16.43 16.82
CA ASN A 31 -11.29 -15.34 16.77
C ASN A 31 -11.57 -14.33 15.65
N ALA A 32 -12.16 -14.74 14.53
CA ALA A 32 -12.62 -13.84 13.48
C ALA A 32 -13.71 -12.90 14.02
N GLN A 33 -14.64 -13.40 14.84
CA GLN A 33 -15.64 -12.58 15.52
C GLN A 33 -14.99 -11.57 16.48
N LYS A 34 -14.00 -12.00 17.27
CA LYS A 34 -13.23 -11.09 18.15
C LYS A 34 -12.45 -10.02 17.38
N ILE A 35 -11.87 -10.38 16.23
CA ILE A 35 -11.18 -9.44 15.33
C ILE A 35 -12.17 -8.38 14.82
N LYS A 36 -13.34 -8.83 14.35
CA LYS A 36 -14.42 -7.95 13.87
C LYS A 36 -14.88 -6.99 14.94
N GLU A 37 -15.25 -7.52 16.09
CA GLU A 37 -15.71 -6.73 17.22
C GLU A 37 -14.64 -5.71 17.58
N ALA A 38 -13.37 -6.11 17.67
CA ALA A 38 -12.26 -5.22 18.03
C ALA A 38 -12.11 -4.01 17.09
N GLY A 39 -12.72 -4.00 15.91
CA GLY A 39 -12.68 -2.87 14.98
C GLY A 39 -11.57 -2.98 13.93
N ALA A 40 -11.07 -4.20 13.68
CA ALA A 40 -10.17 -4.42 12.56
C ALA A 40 -10.90 -4.17 11.24
N HIS A 41 -10.27 -3.39 10.36
CA HIS A 41 -10.77 -3.10 9.02
C HIS A 41 -10.44 -4.22 8.04
N GLY A 42 -9.46 -5.06 8.36
CA GLY A 42 -9.29 -6.32 7.65
C GLY A 42 -8.14 -7.17 8.13
N VAL A 43 -8.03 -8.36 7.54
CA VAL A 43 -7.00 -9.35 7.84
C VAL A 43 -6.21 -9.67 6.58
N GLY A 44 -4.89 -9.50 6.64
CA GLY A 44 -4.00 -9.91 5.57
C GLY A 44 -3.50 -11.33 5.78
N ILE A 45 -3.84 -12.24 4.86
CA ILE A 45 -3.42 -13.64 4.88
C ILE A 45 -2.48 -13.92 3.72
N SER A 46 -1.55 -14.80 3.99
CA SER A 46 -0.51 -15.24 3.10
C SER A 46 -0.96 -16.31 2.11
N LEU A 47 -0.72 -16.11 0.81
CA LEU A 47 -0.93 -17.13 -0.24
C LEU A 47 0.12 -16.96 -1.34
N ASP A 48 1.18 -17.78 -1.32
CA ASP A 48 2.31 -17.64 -2.26
C ASP A 48 2.26 -18.59 -3.46
N SER A 49 1.23 -19.44 -3.56
CA SER A 49 1.02 -20.29 -4.73
C SER A 49 -0.40 -20.85 -4.70
N MET A 50 -0.97 -21.08 -5.89
CA MET A 50 -2.21 -21.84 -6.02
C MET A 50 -2.01 -23.35 -5.84
N ASP A 51 -0.76 -23.81 -5.93
CA ASP A 51 -0.35 -25.18 -5.63
C ASP A 51 -0.06 -25.34 -4.13
N ALA A 52 -0.81 -26.23 -3.48
CA ALA A 52 -0.69 -26.50 -2.05
C ALA A 52 0.71 -26.99 -1.64
N ILE A 53 1.36 -27.82 -2.46
CA ILE A 53 2.71 -28.33 -2.18
C ILE A 53 3.73 -27.19 -2.22
N LYS A 54 3.67 -26.34 -3.26
CA LYS A 54 4.56 -25.18 -3.38
C LYS A 54 4.36 -24.20 -2.23
N HIS A 55 3.10 -23.87 -1.92
CA HIS A 55 2.76 -22.97 -0.83
C HIS A 55 3.24 -23.50 0.53
N ASN A 56 2.92 -24.75 0.85
CA ASN A 56 3.31 -25.39 2.11
C ASN A 56 4.83 -25.46 2.25
N LYS A 57 5.54 -25.78 1.16
CA LYS A 57 7.01 -25.79 1.13
C LYS A 57 7.59 -24.39 1.37
N PHE A 58 7.08 -23.37 0.68
CA PHE A 58 7.53 -21.98 0.87
C PHE A 58 7.30 -21.50 2.30
N ARG A 59 6.16 -21.86 2.89
CA ARG A 59 5.80 -21.48 4.26
C ARG A 59 6.48 -22.32 5.35
N GLY A 60 7.09 -23.45 4.99
CA GLY A 60 7.69 -24.38 5.95
C GLY A 60 6.68 -25.05 6.89
N VAL A 61 5.40 -25.06 6.53
CA VAL A 61 4.30 -25.59 7.36
C VAL A 61 3.39 -26.46 6.50
N SER A 62 3.30 -27.74 6.86
CA SER A 62 2.34 -28.66 6.23
C SER A 62 0.91 -28.23 6.52
N GLY A 63 0.07 -28.22 5.48
CA GLY A 63 -1.34 -27.84 5.60
C GLY A 63 -1.61 -26.33 5.63
N ALA A 64 -0.59 -25.49 5.44
CA ALA A 64 -0.74 -24.02 5.48
C ALA A 64 -1.68 -23.49 4.39
N TRP A 65 -1.67 -24.12 3.22
CA TRP A 65 -2.55 -23.77 2.10
C TRP A 65 -4.01 -24.02 2.47
N GLU A 66 -4.33 -25.22 2.94
CA GLU A 66 -5.68 -25.62 3.34
C GLU A 66 -6.20 -24.73 4.49
N GLN A 67 -5.33 -24.42 5.46
CA GLN A 67 -5.67 -23.53 6.55
C GLN A 67 -5.90 -22.09 6.08
N SER A 68 -5.15 -21.61 5.08
CA SER A 68 -5.39 -20.30 4.47
C SER A 68 -6.72 -20.26 3.73
N MET A 69 -7.06 -21.33 2.99
CA MET A 69 -8.37 -21.46 2.32
C MET A 69 -9.54 -21.43 3.32
N GLU A 70 -9.43 -22.18 4.41
CA GLU A 70 -10.45 -22.18 5.45
C GLU A 70 -10.53 -20.81 6.14
N ALA A 71 -9.40 -20.14 6.38
CA ALA A 71 -9.39 -18.80 6.94
C ALA A 71 -10.13 -17.77 6.07
N PHE A 72 -9.94 -17.81 4.74
CA PHE A 72 -10.69 -16.94 3.81
C PHE A 72 -12.20 -17.19 3.89
N LYS A 73 -12.61 -18.47 3.91
CA LYS A 73 -14.01 -18.85 4.07
C LYS A 73 -14.59 -18.34 5.38
N VAL A 74 -13.89 -18.55 6.49
CA VAL A 74 -14.31 -18.08 7.83
C VAL A 74 -14.45 -16.56 7.88
N LEU A 75 -13.49 -15.82 7.31
CA LEU A 75 -13.53 -14.35 7.30
C LEU A 75 -14.71 -13.83 6.47
N ASN A 76 -14.99 -14.46 5.33
CA ASN A 76 -16.20 -14.18 4.54
C ASN A 76 -17.48 -14.46 5.33
N GLU A 77 -17.60 -15.63 5.97
CA GLU A 77 -18.79 -16.01 6.74
C GLU A 77 -19.06 -15.04 7.91
N VAL A 78 -18.02 -14.57 8.59
CA VAL A 78 -18.14 -13.60 9.69
C VAL A 78 -18.32 -12.17 9.16
N GLY A 79 -17.99 -11.91 7.90
CA GLY A 79 -18.01 -10.59 7.30
C GLY A 79 -16.90 -9.68 7.83
N VAL A 80 -15.67 -10.19 7.84
CA VAL A 80 -14.44 -9.42 8.06
C VAL A 80 -13.73 -9.30 6.73
N ASP A 81 -13.44 -8.08 6.30
CA ASP A 81 -12.69 -7.87 5.07
C ASP A 81 -11.28 -8.47 5.17
N PHE A 82 -10.75 -8.94 4.05
CA PHE A 82 -9.42 -9.52 4.03
C PHE A 82 -8.72 -9.26 2.72
N LEU A 83 -7.41 -9.46 2.75
CA LEU A 83 -6.52 -9.28 1.61
C LEU A 83 -5.55 -10.45 1.51
N ILE A 84 -5.14 -10.74 0.28
CA ILE A 84 -4.12 -11.74 -0.01
C ILE A 84 -2.74 -11.07 -0.11
N GLN A 85 -1.75 -11.71 0.47
CA GLN A 85 -0.35 -11.31 0.45
C GLN A 85 0.49 -12.43 -0.14
N MET A 86 1.15 -12.16 -1.26
CA MET A 86 2.05 -13.09 -1.93
C MET A 86 3.46 -12.55 -1.86
N SER A 87 4.42 -13.36 -1.38
CA SER A 87 5.85 -13.05 -1.53
C SER A 87 6.32 -13.65 -2.85
N VAL A 88 6.79 -12.80 -3.76
CA VAL A 88 7.25 -13.24 -5.07
C VAL A 88 8.66 -13.84 -4.98
N SER A 89 8.90 -14.88 -5.76
CA SER A 89 10.17 -15.59 -5.90
C SER A 89 10.19 -16.36 -7.23
N ASP A 90 11.32 -16.96 -7.59
CA ASP A 90 11.47 -17.68 -8.87
C ASP A 90 10.48 -18.84 -9.02
N MET A 91 10.05 -19.41 -7.90
CA MET A 91 9.13 -20.55 -7.89
C MET A 91 7.67 -20.17 -8.22
N ASN A 92 7.29 -18.89 -8.10
CA ASN A 92 5.88 -18.49 -8.12
C ASN A 92 5.55 -17.21 -8.90
N TYR A 93 6.50 -16.40 -9.39
CA TYR A 93 6.14 -15.12 -10.03
C TYR A 93 5.22 -15.27 -11.24
N LYS A 94 5.29 -16.40 -11.97
CA LYS A 94 4.37 -16.69 -13.09
C LYS A 94 2.94 -16.99 -12.65
N GLU A 95 2.70 -17.24 -11.36
CA GLU A 95 1.37 -17.48 -10.79
C GLU A 95 0.67 -16.18 -10.36
N ILE A 96 1.30 -15.01 -10.52
CA ILE A 96 0.70 -13.71 -10.16
C ILE A 96 -0.71 -13.55 -10.77
N PRO A 97 -0.96 -13.81 -12.08
CA PRO A 97 -2.31 -13.70 -12.65
C PRO A 97 -3.33 -14.62 -11.98
N ASP A 98 -2.95 -15.87 -11.71
CA ASP A 98 -3.84 -16.88 -11.12
C ASP A 98 -4.22 -16.52 -9.67
N VAL A 99 -3.24 -16.06 -8.88
CA VAL A 99 -3.49 -15.64 -7.50
C VAL A 99 -4.34 -14.38 -7.46
N VAL A 100 -4.14 -13.43 -8.37
CA VAL A 100 -4.99 -12.24 -8.48
C VAL A 100 -6.42 -12.61 -8.85
N GLU A 101 -6.61 -13.49 -9.84
CA GLU A 101 -7.93 -13.94 -10.25
C GLU A 101 -8.65 -14.65 -9.10
N PHE A 102 -7.95 -15.53 -8.38
CA PHE A 102 -8.49 -16.15 -7.18
C PHE A 102 -8.86 -15.12 -6.11
N THR A 103 -8.00 -14.11 -5.90
CA THR A 103 -8.21 -13.04 -4.91
C THR A 103 -9.51 -12.27 -5.18
N GLU A 104 -9.79 -11.93 -6.43
CA GLU A 104 -11.03 -11.27 -6.80
C GLU A 104 -12.24 -12.21 -6.63
N LYS A 105 -12.10 -13.46 -7.09
CA LYS A 105 -13.17 -14.47 -7.02
C LYS A 105 -13.66 -14.74 -5.61
N ILE A 106 -12.76 -14.76 -4.61
CA ILE A 106 -13.14 -15.02 -3.22
C ILE A 106 -13.62 -13.77 -2.46
N GLY A 107 -13.69 -12.61 -3.14
CA GLY A 107 -14.21 -11.37 -2.56
C GLY A 107 -13.22 -10.63 -1.66
N ALA A 108 -11.91 -10.89 -1.77
CA ALA A 108 -10.91 -10.13 -1.03
C ALA A 108 -10.89 -8.67 -1.52
N ILE A 109 -10.58 -7.73 -0.63
CA ILE A 109 -10.57 -6.30 -0.98
C ILE A 109 -9.26 -5.84 -1.65
N ALA A 110 -8.18 -6.60 -1.44
CA ALA A 110 -6.87 -6.28 -1.98
C ALA A 110 -5.98 -7.52 -2.21
N PHE A 111 -5.06 -7.39 -3.17
CA PHE A 111 -3.91 -8.24 -3.41
C PHE A 111 -2.64 -7.40 -3.22
N ASN A 112 -1.72 -7.87 -2.38
CA ASN A 112 -0.42 -7.25 -2.18
C ASN A 112 0.68 -8.22 -2.63
N LEU A 113 1.44 -7.82 -3.65
CA LEU A 113 2.63 -8.53 -4.10
C LEU A 113 3.87 -7.97 -3.39
N TYR A 114 4.54 -8.78 -2.58
CA TYR A 114 5.74 -8.42 -1.85
C TYR A 114 6.98 -8.91 -2.57
N PHE A 115 7.84 -7.96 -2.94
CA PHE A 115 9.18 -8.24 -3.44
C PHE A 115 10.15 -8.39 -2.28
N LEU A 116 11.01 -9.41 -2.33
CA LEU A 116 11.87 -9.79 -1.22
C LEU A 116 12.96 -8.74 -1.01
N VAL A 117 13.10 -8.23 0.21
CA VAL A 117 14.32 -7.50 0.61
C VAL A 117 15.14 -8.46 1.45
N CYS A 118 16.29 -8.91 0.94
CA CYS A 118 17.14 -9.95 1.54
C CYS A 118 17.84 -9.47 2.83
N THR A 119 17.05 -9.20 3.86
CA THR A 119 17.45 -8.70 5.18
C THR A 119 16.83 -9.58 6.27
N GLY A 120 17.35 -9.52 7.50
CA GLY A 120 16.88 -10.32 8.62
C GLY A 120 16.80 -11.82 8.29
N ARG A 121 15.62 -12.42 8.44
CA ARG A 121 15.40 -13.85 8.14
C ARG A 121 15.49 -14.23 6.66
N GLY A 122 15.49 -13.24 5.77
CA GLY A 122 15.69 -13.43 4.33
C GLY A 122 17.15 -13.32 3.91
N GLN A 123 18.06 -13.07 4.85
CA GLN A 123 19.50 -13.01 4.56
C GLN A 123 19.97 -14.38 4.03
N GLY A 124 20.66 -14.38 2.88
CA GLY A 124 21.10 -15.59 2.18
C GLY A 124 20.10 -16.20 1.20
N ASN A 125 18.87 -15.67 1.12
CA ASN A 125 17.99 -15.95 -0.02
C ASN A 125 18.39 -15.06 -1.21
N THR A 126 18.19 -15.57 -2.42
CA THR A 126 18.20 -14.75 -3.64
C THR A 126 16.80 -14.25 -3.91
N ASP A 127 16.68 -12.96 -4.26
CA ASP A 127 15.44 -12.47 -4.88
C ASP A 127 15.34 -13.02 -6.32
N ILE A 128 14.22 -12.77 -6.98
CA ILE A 128 14.09 -13.01 -8.43
C ILE A 128 15.12 -12.19 -9.21
N SER A 129 15.50 -12.70 -10.40
CA SER A 129 16.37 -11.95 -11.31
C SER A 129 15.73 -10.61 -11.71
N ASN A 130 16.54 -9.65 -12.13
CA ASN A 130 16.02 -8.34 -12.53
C ASN A 130 15.06 -8.44 -13.74
N GLU A 131 15.28 -9.40 -14.64
CA GLU A 131 14.37 -9.69 -15.76
C GLU A 131 13.03 -10.23 -15.25
N ALA A 132 13.04 -11.19 -14.32
CA ALA A 132 11.83 -11.72 -13.71
C ALA A 132 11.12 -10.67 -12.84
N TYR A 133 11.87 -9.76 -12.21
CA TYR A 133 11.34 -8.62 -11.47
C TYR A 133 10.56 -7.70 -12.39
N GLU A 134 11.15 -7.32 -13.53
CA GLU A 134 10.49 -6.49 -14.53
C GLU A 134 9.24 -7.17 -15.12
N GLU A 135 9.33 -8.47 -15.40
CA GLU A 135 8.18 -9.28 -15.87
C GLU A 135 7.06 -9.30 -14.84
N ALA A 136 7.37 -9.52 -13.56
CA ALA A 136 6.40 -9.51 -12.46
C ALA A 136 5.71 -8.14 -12.31
N LEU A 137 6.44 -7.03 -12.47
CA LEU A 137 5.85 -5.69 -12.44
C LEU A 137 4.89 -5.46 -13.61
N LYS A 138 5.24 -5.94 -14.81
CA LYS A 138 4.37 -5.85 -16.01
C LYS A 138 3.11 -6.70 -15.84
N MET A 139 3.23 -7.94 -15.37
CA MET A 139 2.08 -8.77 -15.02
C MET A 139 1.18 -8.08 -13.99
N LEU A 140 1.77 -7.47 -12.95
CA LEU A 140 1.03 -6.75 -11.93
C LEU A 140 0.25 -5.56 -12.52
N TYR A 141 0.86 -4.82 -13.46
CA TYR A 141 0.19 -3.73 -14.17
C TYR A 141 -1.00 -4.22 -15.00
N GLU A 142 -0.81 -5.27 -15.80
CA GLU A 142 -1.89 -5.89 -16.59
C GLU A 142 -3.05 -6.32 -15.70
N GLN A 143 -2.75 -6.96 -14.57
CA GLN A 143 -3.76 -7.35 -13.59
C GLN A 143 -4.44 -6.14 -12.95
N GLN A 144 -3.69 -5.09 -12.59
CA GLN A 144 -4.24 -3.84 -12.05
C GLN A 144 -5.23 -3.19 -13.03
N MET A 145 -4.95 -3.25 -14.34
CA MET A 145 -5.87 -2.75 -15.37
C MET A 145 -7.08 -3.68 -15.56
N LYS A 146 -6.86 -5.00 -15.64
CA LYS A 146 -7.93 -6.02 -15.80
C LYS A 146 -8.98 -5.96 -14.67
N TYR A 147 -8.56 -5.68 -13.44
CA TYR A 147 -9.43 -5.63 -12.26
C TYR A 147 -9.65 -4.21 -11.72
N LYS A 148 -9.41 -3.17 -12.55
CA LYS A 148 -9.62 -1.76 -12.18
C LYS A 148 -11.02 -1.54 -11.59
N GLY A 149 -11.08 -0.95 -10.41
CA GLY A 149 -12.33 -0.67 -9.69
C GLY A 149 -13.02 -1.89 -9.06
N ARG A 150 -12.45 -3.09 -9.17
CA ARG A 150 -12.94 -4.33 -8.55
C ARG A 150 -12.02 -4.83 -7.44
N LEU A 151 -10.71 -4.85 -7.68
CA LEU A 151 -9.70 -5.32 -6.74
C LEU A 151 -8.57 -4.29 -6.61
N MET A 152 -8.10 -4.05 -5.38
CA MET A 152 -6.90 -3.23 -5.17
C MET A 152 -5.67 -4.10 -5.34
N ILE A 153 -4.80 -3.74 -6.28
CA ILE A 153 -3.59 -4.49 -6.59
C ILE A 153 -2.40 -3.59 -6.31
N ASN A 154 -1.53 -3.99 -5.37
CA ASN A 154 -0.41 -3.18 -4.91
C ASN A 154 0.92 -3.93 -5.02
N SER A 155 1.95 -3.21 -5.43
CA SER A 155 3.34 -3.63 -5.23
C SER A 155 3.82 -3.21 -3.84
N LYS A 156 4.58 -4.07 -3.17
CA LYS A 156 5.24 -3.80 -1.88
C LYS A 156 6.73 -4.04 -2.06
N CYS A 157 7.53 -3.12 -1.53
CA CYS A 157 9.00 -3.09 -1.70
C CYS A 157 9.49 -2.90 -3.14
N ALA A 158 8.61 -2.57 -4.10
CA ALA A 158 8.98 -2.31 -5.48
C ALA A 158 8.52 -0.92 -5.96
N PRO A 159 9.24 0.17 -5.58
CA PRO A 159 8.95 1.50 -6.07
C PRO A 159 9.03 1.63 -7.61
N GLN A 160 9.81 0.76 -8.26
CA GLN A 160 9.93 0.64 -9.72
C GLN A 160 8.60 0.46 -10.43
N TYR A 161 7.58 -0.09 -9.74
CA TYR A 161 6.24 -0.23 -10.29
C TYR A 161 5.69 1.11 -10.82
N LYS A 162 6.08 2.25 -10.22
CA LYS A 162 5.66 3.58 -10.68
C LYS A 162 6.13 3.91 -12.08
N ARG A 163 7.36 3.51 -12.44
CA ARG A 163 7.86 3.63 -13.80
C ARG A 163 7.00 2.80 -14.75
N VAL A 164 6.74 1.53 -14.43
CA VAL A 164 5.93 0.64 -15.29
C VAL A 164 4.54 1.22 -15.52
N VAL A 165 3.88 1.75 -14.48
CA VAL A 165 2.59 2.43 -14.62
C VAL A 165 2.72 3.66 -15.53
N TYR A 166 3.72 4.53 -15.30
CA TYR A 166 3.91 5.74 -16.10
C TYR A 166 4.22 5.46 -17.57
N GLU A 167 5.08 4.48 -17.86
CA GLU A 167 5.47 4.10 -19.22
C GLU A 167 4.25 3.61 -20.04
N ASN A 168 3.25 3.01 -19.38
CA ASN A 168 2.03 2.54 -20.03
C ASN A 168 0.92 3.61 -20.06
N ASP A 169 0.78 4.41 -19.00
CA ASP A 169 -0.22 5.47 -18.87
C ASP A 169 0.32 6.59 -17.94
N PRO A 170 0.93 7.66 -18.50
CA PRO A 170 1.43 8.80 -17.73
C PRO A 170 0.36 9.50 -16.91
N ASP A 171 -0.90 9.45 -17.37
CA ASP A 171 -2.06 10.04 -16.73
C ASP A 171 -2.77 9.08 -15.77
N SER A 172 -2.19 7.91 -15.50
CA SER A 172 -2.77 6.91 -14.60
C SER A 172 -2.89 7.43 -13.18
N VAL A 173 -4.05 7.15 -12.57
CA VAL A 173 -4.29 7.41 -11.14
C VAL A 173 -3.31 6.64 -10.25
N TYR A 174 -2.79 5.51 -10.73
CA TYR A 174 -1.88 4.65 -9.98
C TYR A 174 -0.44 5.17 -9.97
N THR A 175 -0.06 6.03 -10.92
CA THR A 175 1.21 6.78 -10.84
C THR A 175 1.20 7.72 -9.63
N ARG A 176 0.01 8.21 -9.27
CA ARG A 176 -0.20 9.26 -8.26
C ARG A 176 -0.42 8.74 -6.84
N THR A 177 -0.98 7.53 -6.67
CA THR A 177 -1.13 6.91 -5.34
C THR A 177 0.24 6.58 -4.76
N TYR A 178 0.58 7.02 -3.54
CA TYR A 178 1.94 6.86 -2.97
C TYR A 178 3.06 7.56 -3.78
N SER A 179 2.77 8.72 -4.37
CA SER A 179 3.79 9.62 -4.96
C SER A 179 4.92 9.89 -3.97
N GLY A 180 6.18 9.87 -4.44
CA GLY A 180 7.38 10.08 -3.60
C GLY A 180 8.26 8.83 -3.40
N GLY A 181 8.01 7.76 -4.15
CA GLY A 181 8.88 6.59 -4.20
C GLY A 181 8.82 5.69 -2.98
N CYS A 182 9.99 5.22 -2.50
CA CYS A 182 10.07 4.40 -1.29
C CYS A 182 9.39 5.08 -0.09
N PRO A 183 8.52 4.37 0.65
CA PRO A 183 7.76 4.97 1.75
C PRO A 183 8.57 5.11 3.05
N ALA A 184 9.77 4.52 3.11
CA ALA A 184 10.61 4.48 4.31
C ALA A 184 10.95 5.90 4.77
N GLY A 185 10.59 6.23 6.01
CA GLY A 185 10.83 7.53 6.62
C GLY A 185 10.00 8.70 6.06
N THR A 186 9.22 8.51 4.99
CA THR A 186 8.39 9.57 4.38
C THR A 186 6.93 9.48 4.80
N HIS A 187 6.36 8.27 4.84
CA HIS A 187 4.98 8.02 5.30
C HIS A 187 4.80 6.60 5.87
N TYR A 188 5.91 5.92 6.16
CA TYR A 188 5.92 4.58 6.75
C TYR A 188 7.03 4.47 7.80
N SER A 189 6.74 3.75 8.88
CA SER A 189 7.69 3.32 9.90
C SER A 189 7.22 2.00 10.50
N ARG A 190 8.14 1.28 11.13
CA ARG A 190 7.85 0.10 11.95
C ARG A 190 8.14 0.41 13.41
N ILE A 191 7.31 -0.13 14.28
CA ILE A 191 7.56 -0.18 15.73
C ILE A 191 7.75 -1.66 16.09
N SER A 192 8.89 -1.99 16.70
CA SER A 192 9.20 -3.33 17.17
C SER A 192 8.48 -3.65 18.49
N PRO A 193 8.37 -4.93 18.90
CA PRO A 193 7.81 -5.31 20.20
C PRO A 193 8.53 -4.65 21.40
N GLU A 194 9.82 -4.35 21.25
CA GLU A 194 10.66 -3.71 22.27
C GLU A 194 10.39 -2.19 22.39
N GLY A 195 9.66 -1.61 21.43
CA GLY A 195 9.36 -0.18 21.33
C GLY A 195 10.30 0.58 20.39
N ASN A 196 11.22 -0.11 19.71
CA ASN A 196 12.16 0.50 18.78
C ASN A 196 11.44 0.94 17.51
N MET A 197 11.71 2.16 17.06
CA MET A 197 11.21 2.68 15.80
C MET A 197 12.27 2.48 14.71
N THR A 198 11.85 2.05 13.52
CA THR A 198 12.70 1.95 12.33
C THR A 198 11.99 2.58 11.11
N PRO A 199 12.73 3.07 10.09
CA PRO A 199 12.11 3.71 8.92
C PRO A 199 11.26 2.77 8.07
N CYS A 200 11.57 1.47 8.05
CA CYS A 200 10.72 0.44 7.47
C CYS A 200 11.04 -0.93 8.11
N PRO A 201 10.22 -1.98 7.88
CA PRO A 201 10.48 -3.32 8.41
C PRO A 201 11.77 -3.99 7.97
N PHE A 202 12.37 -3.53 6.86
CA PHE A 202 13.56 -4.10 6.25
C PHE A 202 14.82 -3.25 6.51
N ILE A 203 14.68 -2.15 7.25
CA ILE A 203 15.81 -1.38 7.80
C ILE A 203 15.83 -1.69 9.28
N GLU A 204 16.84 -2.44 9.72
CA GLU A 204 16.95 -2.91 11.11
C GLU A 204 17.45 -1.81 12.05
N GLU A 205 18.16 -0.82 11.50
CA GLU A 205 18.68 0.31 12.27
C GLU A 205 17.54 1.07 12.97
N SER A 206 17.60 1.08 14.30
CA SER A 206 16.64 1.80 15.10
C SER A 206 17.00 3.27 15.17
N ILE A 207 16.00 4.12 14.96
CA ILE A 207 16.12 5.56 15.13
C ILE A 207 15.84 6.01 16.58
N GLY A 208 15.48 5.09 17.48
CA GLY A 208 15.16 5.37 18.88
C GLY A 208 14.02 4.50 19.42
N ASN A 209 13.70 4.66 20.71
CA ASN A 209 12.68 3.86 21.41
C ASN A 209 11.53 4.74 21.94
N LEU A 210 10.28 4.33 21.68
CA LEU A 210 9.08 5.07 22.06
C LEU A 210 8.75 5.03 23.55
N LYS A 211 9.50 4.26 24.36
CA LYS A 211 9.42 4.29 25.82
C LYS A 211 10.18 5.48 26.42
N THR A 212 11.12 6.07 25.68
CA THR A 212 11.98 7.17 26.14
C THR A 212 11.83 8.43 25.31
N SER A 213 11.38 8.32 24.06
CA SER A 213 11.24 9.42 23.11
C SER A 213 9.85 9.47 22.51
N SER A 214 9.40 10.66 22.10
CA SER A 214 8.10 10.80 21.42
C SER A 214 8.19 10.36 19.95
N PHE A 215 7.09 9.85 19.39
CA PHE A 215 7.04 9.49 17.96
C PHE A 215 7.38 10.68 17.06
N LYS A 216 6.85 11.87 17.36
CA LYS A 216 7.07 13.08 16.56
C LYS A 216 8.54 13.46 16.53
N ASP A 217 9.21 13.42 17.68
CA ASP A 217 10.64 13.75 17.76
C ASP A 217 11.49 12.77 16.95
N LEU A 218 11.29 11.46 17.14
CA LEU A 218 11.98 10.45 16.34
C LEU A 218 11.67 10.59 14.85
N TRP A 219 10.42 10.86 14.50
CA TRP A 219 9.99 11.01 13.12
C TRP A 219 10.63 12.23 12.46
N ASP A 220 10.55 13.42 13.07
CA ASP A 220 10.98 14.66 12.43
C ASP A 220 12.50 14.85 12.47
N ASN A 221 13.14 14.48 13.59
CA ASN A 221 14.50 14.93 13.91
C ASN A 221 15.58 13.84 13.77
N SER A 222 15.22 12.56 13.61
CA SER A 222 16.22 11.49 13.50
C SER A 222 17.07 11.65 12.22
N PRO A 223 18.41 11.60 12.31
CA PRO A 223 19.28 11.77 11.15
C PRO A 223 18.95 10.86 9.97
N LEU A 224 18.67 9.58 10.23
CA LEU A 224 18.30 8.61 9.21
C LEU A 224 16.96 8.95 8.54
N MET A 225 15.97 9.45 9.28
CA MET A 225 14.69 9.86 8.70
C MET A 225 14.85 11.10 7.80
N ILE A 226 15.68 12.07 8.22
CA ILE A 226 16.01 13.26 7.42
C ILE A 226 16.73 12.84 6.13
N GLN A 227 17.75 11.99 6.24
CA GLN A 227 18.50 11.46 5.09
C GLN A 227 17.58 10.75 4.10
N LEU A 228 16.70 9.86 4.59
CA LEU A 228 15.76 9.13 3.74
C LEU A 228 14.72 10.04 3.08
N ARG A 229 14.46 11.25 3.58
CA ARG A 229 13.56 12.23 2.94
C ARG A 229 14.26 13.06 1.88
N ASP A 230 15.58 13.23 1.98
CA ASP A 230 16.35 14.01 1.00
C ASP A 230 16.64 13.21 -0.27
N ARG A 231 15.63 13.10 -1.14
CA ARG A 231 15.72 12.39 -2.42
C ARG A 231 16.71 13.02 -3.40
N LYS A 232 17.19 14.25 -3.17
CA LYS A 232 18.18 14.90 -4.04
C LYS A 232 19.59 14.34 -3.85
N GLN A 233 19.83 13.66 -2.73
CA GLN A 233 21.12 13.03 -2.42
C GLN A 233 21.20 11.58 -2.92
N LEU A 234 20.24 11.12 -3.72
CA LEU A 234 20.33 9.80 -4.34
C LEU A 234 21.57 9.73 -5.24
N GLU A 235 22.28 8.61 -5.15
CA GLU A 235 23.49 8.32 -5.91
C GLU A 235 23.19 7.32 -7.04
N GLY A 236 24.21 7.03 -7.86
CA GLY A 236 24.13 6.08 -8.97
C GLY A 236 23.05 6.45 -9.99
N LYS A 237 22.49 5.43 -10.65
CA LYS A 237 21.42 5.63 -11.64
C LYS A 237 20.18 6.29 -11.04
N CYS A 238 19.87 6.05 -9.76
CA CYS A 238 18.70 6.64 -9.11
C CYS A 238 18.82 8.17 -8.96
N GLY A 239 20.04 8.69 -8.79
CA GLY A 239 20.30 10.13 -8.66
C GLY A 239 20.10 10.94 -9.95
N THR A 240 20.30 10.32 -11.10
CA THR A 240 20.18 10.96 -12.42
C THR A 240 18.94 10.52 -13.21
N CYS A 241 18.14 9.60 -12.66
CA CYS A 241 16.97 9.05 -13.32
C CYS A 241 15.83 10.07 -13.42
N GLU A 242 15.21 10.15 -14.61
CA GLU A 242 13.97 10.90 -14.84
C GLU A 242 12.83 10.49 -13.90
N PHE A 243 12.82 9.27 -13.36
CA PHE A 243 11.78 8.76 -12.45
C PHE A 243 12.11 8.97 -10.97
N SER A 244 13.20 9.66 -10.63
CA SER A 244 13.69 9.82 -9.25
C SER A 244 12.62 10.37 -8.29
N SER A 245 11.79 11.32 -8.74
CA SER A 245 10.72 11.92 -7.92
C SER A 245 9.55 10.98 -7.60
N ILE A 246 9.29 9.98 -8.46
CA ILE A 246 8.12 9.09 -8.33
C ILE A 246 8.49 7.69 -7.83
N CYS A 247 9.69 7.22 -8.14
CA CYS A 247 10.17 5.88 -7.82
C CYS A 247 11.20 5.92 -6.68
N SER A 248 12.27 6.70 -6.84
CA SER A 248 13.40 6.79 -5.91
C SER A 248 14.08 5.46 -5.51
N GLY A 249 13.69 4.28 -6.03
CA GLY A 249 14.23 2.97 -5.64
C GLY A 249 14.01 2.58 -4.17
N CYS A 250 14.12 1.29 -3.84
CA CYS A 250 14.00 0.76 -2.48
C CYS A 250 15.25 1.07 -1.65
N ARG A 251 15.12 1.96 -0.66
CA ARG A 251 16.23 2.38 0.21
C ARG A 251 16.75 1.26 1.11
N ALA A 252 15.87 0.33 1.51
CA ALA A 252 16.27 -0.84 2.28
C ALA A 252 17.12 -1.81 1.44
N ARG A 253 16.82 -1.97 0.14
CA ARG A 253 17.58 -2.84 -0.75
C ARG A 253 18.93 -2.22 -1.13
N ALA A 254 18.95 -0.92 -1.43
CA ALA A 254 20.19 -0.17 -1.64
C ALA A 254 21.15 -0.34 -0.46
N PHE A 255 20.64 -0.19 0.77
CA PHE A 255 21.44 -0.39 1.97
C PHE A 255 21.88 -1.84 2.21
N ALA A 256 20.99 -2.82 2.00
CA ALA A 256 21.32 -4.23 2.20
C ALA A 256 22.49 -4.69 1.31
N GLU A 257 22.58 -4.17 0.08
CA GLU A 257 23.61 -4.54 -0.89
C GLU A 257 24.90 -3.72 -0.73
N SER A 258 24.78 -2.40 -0.53
CA SER A 258 25.92 -1.48 -0.59
C SER A 258 26.37 -0.90 0.76
N GLY A 259 25.56 -1.05 1.81
CA GLY A 259 25.73 -0.33 3.07
C GLY A 259 25.38 1.17 2.98
N ASN A 260 24.88 1.65 1.84
CA ASN A 260 24.49 3.05 1.64
C ASN A 260 22.99 3.17 1.31
N TYR A 261 22.23 3.84 2.16
CA TYR A 261 20.80 4.10 1.94
C TYR A 261 20.52 4.92 0.69
N MET A 262 21.47 5.74 0.24
CA MET A 262 21.31 6.66 -0.88
C MET A 262 21.82 6.09 -2.21
N ALA A 263 22.46 4.91 -2.20
CA ALA A 263 22.87 4.20 -3.40
C ALA A 263 21.68 3.84 -4.31
N GLU A 264 21.99 3.40 -5.53
CA GLU A 264 20.97 2.91 -6.44
C GLU A 264 20.31 1.62 -5.95
N ASP A 265 19.08 1.38 -6.41
CA ASP A 265 18.41 0.11 -6.18
C ASP A 265 18.97 -0.96 -7.15
N PRO A 266 19.58 -2.05 -6.65
CA PRO A 266 20.20 -3.07 -7.51
C PRO A 266 19.18 -3.89 -8.30
N SER A 267 17.89 -3.88 -7.93
CA SER A 267 16.86 -4.70 -8.60
C SER A 267 16.20 -4.03 -9.81
N CYS A 268 16.88 -3.06 -10.41
CA CYS A 268 16.33 -2.23 -11.47
C CYS A 268 17.33 -2.15 -12.62
N ASP A 269 16.99 -2.75 -13.76
CA ASP A 269 17.78 -2.67 -15.01
C ASP A 269 17.42 -1.46 -15.87
N TYR A 270 16.63 -0.53 -15.32
CA TYR A 270 16.31 0.70 -16.04
C TYR A 270 17.53 1.61 -16.11
N GLU A 271 17.99 1.86 -17.34
CA GLU A 271 19.00 2.85 -17.66
C GLU A 271 18.39 4.24 -17.92
N PRO A 272 18.77 5.28 -17.13
CA PRO A 272 18.32 6.66 -17.31
C PRO A 272 18.53 7.24 -18.71
N GLY A 273 17.65 8.16 -19.11
CA GLY A 273 17.77 8.94 -20.34
C GLY A 273 16.78 8.59 -21.45
N LYS A 274 16.01 7.49 -21.32
CA LYS A 274 15.03 7.09 -22.33
C LYS A 274 13.83 8.05 -22.42
N HIS A 275 13.57 8.85 -21.38
CA HIS A 275 12.54 9.90 -21.37
C HIS A 275 13.14 11.31 -21.34
N GLY A 276 14.27 11.52 -22.03
CA GLY A 276 14.88 12.85 -22.18
C GLY A 276 15.69 13.32 -20.98
N GLY A 277 15.90 12.45 -19.98
CA GLY A 277 16.83 12.67 -18.85
C GLY A 277 16.45 13.81 -17.90
N LYS A 278 15.24 14.36 -18.02
CA LYS A 278 14.70 15.37 -17.11
C LYS A 278 13.80 14.70 -16.09
N GLU A 279 13.89 15.14 -14.84
CA GLU A 279 13.04 14.65 -13.77
C GLU A 279 11.55 14.85 -14.11
N ILE A 280 10.81 13.75 -14.09
CA ILE A 280 9.36 13.70 -14.24
C ILE A 280 8.77 14.04 -12.88
N THR A 281 8.16 15.21 -12.77
CA THR A 281 7.45 15.65 -11.56
C THR A 281 5.94 15.45 -11.72
N LEU A 282 5.31 14.81 -10.74
CA LEU A 282 3.84 14.74 -10.68
C LEU A 282 3.25 16.06 -10.17
N LYS A 283 2.05 16.40 -10.65
CA LYS A 283 1.29 17.51 -10.08
C LYS A 283 0.85 17.15 -8.65
N VAL A 284 1.21 18.00 -7.67
CA VAL A 284 1.00 17.79 -6.22
C VAL A 284 -0.48 17.58 -5.84
N GLU A 285 -1.37 18.10 -6.66
CA GLU A 285 -2.81 18.22 -6.41
C GLU A 285 -3.65 16.94 -6.42
N ASP A 286 -3.07 15.79 -6.80
CA ASP A 286 -3.78 14.52 -6.87
C ASP A 286 -3.10 13.42 -6.00
N THR A 287 -2.45 13.80 -4.90
CA THR A 287 -1.69 12.90 -4.01
C THR A 287 -2.44 12.58 -2.71
N LEU A 288 -2.09 11.47 -2.04
CA LEU A 288 -2.63 11.13 -0.71
C LEU A 288 -1.88 11.92 0.38
N GLY A 289 -2.55 12.20 1.49
CA GLY A 289 -1.99 12.92 2.63
C GLY A 289 -2.06 14.45 2.52
N LEU A 290 -2.76 14.98 1.52
CA LEU A 290 -3.08 16.40 1.42
C LEU A 290 -3.86 16.87 2.65
N GLU A 291 -3.52 18.07 3.14
CA GLU A 291 -4.31 18.74 4.15
C GLU A 291 -5.74 18.98 3.64
N VAL A 292 -6.70 18.95 4.57
CA VAL A 292 -8.11 19.18 4.24
C VAL A 292 -8.37 20.68 4.31
N GLU A 293 -8.34 21.32 3.15
CA GLU A 293 -8.68 22.72 2.98
C GLU A 293 -9.97 22.85 2.17
N PHE A 294 -10.86 23.75 2.60
CA PHE A 294 -12.13 24.02 1.91
C PHE A 294 -12.06 25.40 1.28
N HIS A 295 -12.06 25.46 -0.05
CA HIS A 295 -12.02 26.71 -0.82
C HIS A 295 -13.41 27.14 -1.27
N ILE A 296 -14.38 26.22 -1.25
CA ILE A 296 -15.79 26.45 -1.57
C ILE A 296 -16.61 26.33 -0.28
N GLN A 297 -17.82 26.88 -0.27
CA GLN A 297 -18.73 26.70 0.86
C GLN A 297 -19.30 25.28 0.86
N TRP A 298 -19.28 24.60 2.01
CA TRP A 298 -19.86 23.27 2.20
C TRP A 298 -20.94 23.31 3.29
N THR A 299 -22.00 22.52 3.15
CA THR A 299 -22.96 22.33 4.23
C THR A 299 -22.37 21.45 5.35
N PRO A 300 -22.83 21.59 6.61
CA PRO A 300 -22.38 20.74 7.71
C PRO A 300 -22.54 19.23 7.44
N GLU A 301 -23.65 18.84 6.83
CA GLU A 301 -24.00 17.44 6.53
C GLU A 301 -23.05 16.86 5.46
N ALA A 302 -22.69 17.67 4.46
CA ALA A 302 -21.71 17.28 3.45
C ALA A 302 -20.32 17.08 4.05
N LYS A 303 -19.93 17.90 5.04
CA LYS A 303 -18.67 17.74 5.78
C LYS A 303 -18.66 16.50 6.66
N GLU A 304 -19.76 16.20 7.34
CA GLU A 304 -19.88 15.00 8.19
C GLU A 304 -19.67 13.72 7.39
N ARG A 305 -20.14 13.67 6.13
CA ARG A 305 -19.88 12.53 5.24
C ARG A 305 -18.39 12.29 4.95
N LEU A 306 -17.56 13.34 4.97
CA LEU A 306 -16.11 13.21 4.76
C LEU A 306 -15.43 12.46 5.90
N GLU A 307 -16.01 12.45 7.11
CA GLU A 307 -15.45 11.72 8.25
C GLU A 307 -15.38 10.21 8.01
N ARG A 308 -16.28 9.70 7.16
CA ARG A 308 -16.32 8.29 6.73
C ARG A 308 -15.13 7.92 5.83
N ILE A 309 -14.48 8.90 5.22
CA ILE A 309 -13.30 8.69 4.37
C ILE A 309 -12.07 8.59 5.28
N PRO A 310 -11.15 7.65 5.03
CA PRO A 310 -9.88 7.59 5.76
C PRO A 310 -9.14 8.92 5.70
N SER A 311 -8.60 9.38 6.84
CA SER A 311 -7.98 10.70 6.96
C SER A 311 -6.94 11.00 5.87
N PHE A 312 -6.10 10.03 5.53
CA PHE A 312 -5.07 10.16 4.50
C PHE A 312 -5.61 10.37 3.08
N ALA A 313 -6.88 10.08 2.81
CA ALA A 313 -7.50 10.26 1.50
C ALA A 313 -8.44 11.48 1.45
N ARG A 314 -8.76 12.12 2.59
CA ARG A 314 -9.76 13.18 2.66
C ARG A 314 -9.40 14.40 1.82
N GLY A 315 -8.18 14.92 1.93
CA GLY A 315 -7.77 16.12 1.19
C GLY A 315 -7.89 15.95 -0.33
N MET A 316 -7.46 14.79 -0.84
CA MET A 316 -7.62 14.43 -2.25
C MET A 316 -9.10 14.39 -2.68
N VAL A 317 -9.98 13.82 -1.86
CA VAL A 317 -11.41 13.73 -2.17
C VAL A 317 -12.07 15.11 -2.15
N VAL A 318 -11.77 15.95 -1.14
CA VAL A 318 -12.29 17.33 -1.05
C VAL A 318 -11.89 18.11 -2.29
N LYS A 319 -10.61 18.11 -2.66
CA LYS A 319 -10.12 18.81 -3.85
C LYS A 319 -10.78 18.28 -5.14
N GLY A 320 -11.00 16.97 -5.24
CA GLY A 320 -11.73 16.38 -6.36
C GLY A 320 -13.18 16.86 -6.48
N ILE A 321 -13.88 17.02 -5.35
CA ILE A 321 -15.26 17.51 -5.30
C ILE A 321 -15.30 19.02 -5.57
N GLU A 322 -14.38 19.81 -5.03
CA GLU A 322 -14.30 21.24 -5.30
C GLU A 322 -14.02 21.52 -6.77
N ARG A 323 -13.08 20.81 -7.41
CA ARG A 323 -12.86 20.91 -8.86
C ARG A 323 -14.13 20.59 -9.66
N PHE A 324 -14.86 19.54 -9.28
CA PHE A 324 -16.15 19.21 -9.90
C PHE A 324 -17.16 20.35 -9.79
N ALA A 325 -17.19 21.02 -8.63
CA ALA A 325 -18.06 22.16 -8.37
C ALA A 325 -17.64 23.40 -9.18
N GLU A 326 -16.35 23.72 -9.24
CA GLU A 326 -15.79 24.82 -10.04
C GLU A 326 -16.11 24.68 -11.52
N GLU A 327 -15.87 23.51 -12.10
CA GLU A 327 -16.18 23.20 -13.50
C GLU A 327 -17.67 23.42 -13.85
N ARG A 328 -18.55 23.44 -12.85
CA ARG A 328 -20.00 23.58 -12.97
C ARG A 328 -20.54 24.87 -12.35
N ASN A 329 -19.67 25.78 -11.93
CA ASN A 329 -20.01 27.03 -11.26
C ASN A 329 -20.92 26.83 -10.02
N ILE A 330 -20.72 25.73 -9.30
CA ILE A 330 -21.43 25.42 -8.05
C ILE A 330 -20.70 26.12 -6.90
N THR A 331 -21.41 26.98 -6.16
CA THR A 331 -20.84 27.77 -5.05
C THR A 331 -21.12 27.20 -3.67
N LEU A 332 -22.05 26.24 -3.56
CA LEU A 332 -22.38 25.53 -2.33
C LEU A 332 -22.34 24.02 -2.59
N ILE A 333 -21.47 23.32 -1.88
CA ILE A 333 -21.35 21.86 -1.93
C ILE A 333 -22.23 21.26 -0.82
N ASP A 334 -23.36 20.71 -1.26
CA ASP A 334 -24.28 19.93 -0.42
C ASP A 334 -24.11 18.42 -0.67
N GLU A 335 -24.92 17.60 0.01
CA GLU A 335 -24.89 16.15 -0.12
C GLU A 335 -25.17 15.64 -1.55
N ALA A 336 -25.96 16.38 -2.33
CA ALA A 336 -26.29 16.01 -3.71
C ALA A 336 -25.11 16.25 -4.64
N VAL A 337 -24.39 17.37 -4.46
CA VAL A 337 -23.15 17.67 -5.19
C VAL A 337 -22.08 16.63 -4.91
N VAL A 338 -21.88 16.25 -3.63
CA VAL A 338 -20.95 15.18 -3.24
C VAL A 338 -21.30 13.86 -3.93
N LYS A 339 -22.59 13.49 -3.93
CA LYS A 339 -23.06 12.26 -4.60
C LYS A 339 -22.82 12.29 -6.10
N LYS A 340 -23.16 13.40 -6.77
CA LYS A 340 -23.03 13.54 -8.23
C LYS A 340 -21.56 13.57 -8.67
N SER A 341 -20.72 14.30 -7.95
CA SER A 341 -19.27 14.32 -8.17
C SER A 341 -18.67 12.91 -8.12
N ARG A 342 -19.10 12.12 -7.14
CA ARG A 342 -18.67 10.74 -6.96
C ARG A 342 -19.09 9.84 -8.12
N GLU A 343 -20.36 9.90 -8.53
CA GLU A 343 -20.88 9.09 -9.65
C GLU A 343 -20.06 9.31 -10.92
N GLU A 344 -19.80 10.58 -11.25
CA GLU A 344 -19.03 10.94 -12.44
C GLU A 344 -17.54 10.62 -12.32
N MET A 345 -16.92 10.79 -11.13
CA MET A 345 -15.53 10.41 -10.91
C MET A 345 -15.32 8.89 -11.06
N ILE A 346 -16.26 8.08 -10.58
CA ILE A 346 -16.21 6.61 -10.74
C ILE A 346 -16.33 6.24 -12.21
N GLU A 347 -17.23 6.87 -12.95
CA GLU A 347 -17.45 6.62 -14.37
C GLU A 347 -16.23 7.01 -15.22
N LYS A 348 -15.64 8.19 -14.97
CA LYS A 348 -14.50 8.70 -15.76
C LYS A 348 -13.15 8.10 -15.38
N ARG A 349 -12.88 7.86 -14.10
CA ARG A 349 -11.54 7.50 -13.61
C ARG A 349 -11.43 6.07 -13.07
N GLY A 350 -12.56 5.40 -12.84
CA GLY A 350 -12.63 4.16 -12.09
C GLY A 350 -12.42 4.39 -10.58
N ALA A 351 -12.99 3.54 -9.73
CA ALA A 351 -12.77 3.64 -8.29
C ALA A 351 -11.33 3.23 -7.93
N MET A 352 -10.52 4.16 -7.42
CA MET A 352 -9.15 3.87 -6.96
C MET A 352 -9.12 2.86 -5.80
N PHE A 353 -10.15 2.88 -4.93
CA PHE A 353 -10.25 2.00 -3.77
C PHE A 353 -11.59 1.24 -3.77
N PRO A 354 -11.59 -0.10 -3.84
CA PRO A 354 -12.82 -0.90 -3.76
C PRO A 354 -13.58 -0.72 -2.44
N PHE A 355 -12.89 -0.47 -1.32
CA PHE A 355 -13.55 -0.22 -0.04
C PHE A 355 -14.40 1.04 -0.05
N LEU A 356 -14.05 2.06 -0.87
CA LEU A 356 -14.93 3.21 -1.07
C LEU A 356 -16.30 2.71 -1.54
N LYS A 357 -16.43 1.68 -2.40
CA LYS A 357 -17.75 1.11 -2.76
C LYS A 357 -18.58 0.59 -1.57
N LYS A 358 -17.96 0.10 -0.49
CA LYS A 358 -18.66 -0.38 0.72
C LYS A 358 -19.10 0.77 1.63
N PHE A 359 -18.24 1.77 1.88
CA PHE A 359 -18.66 3.04 2.50
C PHE A 359 -19.73 3.76 1.64
N ILE A 360 -19.63 3.52 0.33
CA ILE A 360 -20.47 3.85 -0.81
C ILE A 360 -21.98 3.53 -0.70
N ASN A 361 -22.29 2.39 -0.08
CA ASN A 361 -23.61 1.76 -0.11
C ASN A 361 -24.21 1.54 1.28
N SER A 362 -23.54 1.99 2.36
CA SER A 362 -24.19 2.01 3.67
C SER A 362 -25.13 3.22 3.72
N GLU A 363 -26.44 2.94 3.66
CA GLU A 363 -27.48 3.94 3.95
C GLU A 363 -27.51 4.36 5.43
N LYS A 364 -26.58 3.87 6.24
CA LYS A 364 -26.35 4.26 7.63
C LYS A 364 -24.95 4.82 7.78
#